data_AF-A0ABD6EB53-F1
#
_entry.id   AF-A0ABD6EB53-F1
#
_cell.length_a   1.000
_cell.length_b   1.000
_cell.length_c   1.000
_cell.angle_alpha   90.00
_cell.angle_beta   90.00
_cell.angle_gamma   90.00
#
_symmetry.space_group_name_H-M   'P 1'
#
loop_
_entity.id
_entity.type
_entity.pdbx_description
1 polymer ?
#
loop_
_entity_poly.entity_id
_entity_poly.type
_entity_poly.pdbx_seq_one_letter_code
_entity_poly.pdbx_strand_id
1 'polypeptide(L)'
;MWRSALNGPEPDWQRYYIDLIFTLFDTSGDGLIDLAEYIQVLSIFDISQTEAISSFDKFAKKDDGTNIMAINYNQFCSLWHDYFHSTDMNAPGNYLFGYIS
;
A
#
# COMPACT_ATOMS: atom_id res chain seq x y z
N MET A 1 13.50 -22.89 -9.46
CA MET A 1 12.64 -22.83 -8.27
C MET A 1 12.08 -21.42 -8.04
N TRP A 2 12.88 -20.36 -7.92
CA TRP A 2 12.36 -18.99 -7.75
C TRP A 2 11.93 -18.29 -9.06
N ARG A 3 12.64 -18.51 -10.17
CA ARG A 3 12.30 -17.88 -11.47
C ARG A 3 10.96 -18.34 -12.08
N SER A 4 10.49 -19.51 -11.70
CA SER A 4 9.23 -20.09 -12.19
C SER A 4 7.98 -19.49 -11.51
N ALA A 5 8.15 -18.82 -10.37
CA ALA A 5 7.06 -18.11 -9.68
C ALA A 5 6.74 -16.73 -10.29
N LEU A 6 7.64 -16.19 -11.12
CA LEU A 6 7.48 -14.86 -11.74
C LEU A 6 6.57 -14.87 -12.98
N ASN A 7 6.25 -16.05 -13.52
CA ASN A 7 5.55 -16.20 -14.81
C ASN A 7 4.29 -17.12 -14.71
N GLY A 8 3.81 -17.40 -13.50
CA GLY A 8 2.62 -18.23 -13.22
C GLY A 8 1.49 -17.42 -12.59
N PRO A 9 0.29 -18.01 -12.38
CA PRO A 9 -0.74 -17.37 -11.58
C PRO A 9 -0.18 -17.01 -10.19
N GLU A 10 -0.58 -15.85 -9.66
CA GLU A 10 -0.14 -15.35 -8.37
C GLU A 10 -0.36 -16.43 -7.29
N PRO A 11 0.69 -16.85 -6.56
CA PRO A 11 0.55 -17.92 -5.59
C PRO A 11 -0.45 -17.56 -4.47
N ASP A 12 -1.23 -18.52 -4.00
CA ASP A 12 -2.22 -18.28 -2.92
C ASP A 12 -1.63 -17.63 -1.67
N TRP A 13 -0.37 -17.94 -1.33
CA TRP A 13 0.31 -17.34 -0.18
C TRP A 13 0.45 -15.82 -0.31
N GLN A 14 0.62 -15.30 -1.54
CA GLN A 14 0.73 -13.87 -1.78
C GLN A 14 -0.61 -13.19 -1.51
N ARG A 15 -1.72 -13.83 -1.91
CA ARG A 15 -3.06 -13.35 -1.59
C ARG A 15 -3.31 -13.29 -0.09
N TYR A 16 -3.02 -14.38 0.63
CA TYR A 16 -3.15 -14.40 2.10
C TYR A 16 -2.25 -13.37 2.77
N TYR A 17 -1.07 -13.11 2.21
CA TYR A 17 -0.15 -12.11 2.73
C TYR A 17 -0.68 -10.69 2.52
N ILE A 18 -1.24 -10.37 1.35
CA ILE A 18 -1.92 -9.08 1.11
C ILE A 18 -3.08 -8.89 2.08
N ASP A 19 -3.90 -9.91 2.29
CA ASP A 19 -5.03 -9.86 3.25
C ASP A 19 -4.55 -9.60 4.67
N LEU A 20 -3.47 -10.27 5.08
CA LEU A 20 -2.85 -10.07 6.39
C LEU A 20 -2.36 -8.63 6.55
N ILE A 21 -1.67 -8.08 5.56
CA ILE A 21 -1.15 -6.71 5.64
C ILE A 21 -2.28 -5.70 5.59
N PHE A 22 -3.30 -5.89 4.75
CA PHE A 22 -4.47 -5.01 4.73
C PHE A 22 -5.13 -4.95 6.11
N THR A 23 -5.33 -6.11 6.74
CA THR A 23 -5.90 -6.21 8.10
C THR A 23 -5.00 -5.58 9.17
N LEU A 24 -3.68 -5.58 8.95
CA LEU A 24 -2.73 -4.88 9.83
C LEU A 24 -2.92 -3.36 9.77
N PHE A 25 -3.22 -2.82 8.59
CA PHE A 25 -3.52 -1.39 8.40
C PHE A 25 -4.93 -1.02 8.88
N ASP A 26 -5.96 -1.77 8.50
CA ASP A 26 -7.37 -1.56 8.88
C ASP A 26 -7.61 -1.95 10.36
N THR A 27 -7.09 -1.12 11.27
CA THR A 27 -7.24 -1.36 12.72
C THR A 27 -8.66 -1.13 13.22
N SER A 28 -9.45 -0.31 12.50
CA SER A 28 -10.84 -0.04 12.82
C SER A 28 -11.79 -1.16 12.38
N GLY A 29 -11.40 -1.94 11.36
CA GLY A 29 -12.18 -3.04 10.78
C GLY A 29 -13.31 -2.56 9.88
N ASP A 30 -13.24 -1.34 9.34
CA ASP A 30 -14.28 -0.76 8.49
C ASP A 30 -14.10 -1.09 6.99
N GLY A 31 -13.02 -1.81 6.65
CA GLY A 31 -12.68 -2.20 5.28
C GLY A 31 -12.01 -1.07 4.49
N LEU A 32 -11.58 0.00 5.15
CA LEU A 32 -10.82 1.11 4.61
C LEU A 32 -9.50 1.26 5.39
N ILE A 33 -8.55 1.95 4.77
CA ILE A 33 -7.33 2.39 5.45
C ILE A 33 -7.30 3.91 5.36
N ASP A 34 -7.48 4.57 6.49
CA ASP A 34 -7.38 6.02 6.61
C ASP A 34 -5.94 6.48 6.93
N LEU A 35 -5.73 7.80 6.92
CA LEU A 35 -4.43 8.38 7.22
C LEU A 35 -3.93 8.08 8.64
N ALA A 36 -4.83 8.05 9.64
CA ALA A 36 -4.45 7.79 11.01
C ALA A 36 -4.03 6.33 11.22
N GLU A 37 -4.72 5.40 10.59
CA GLU A 37 -4.37 3.99 10.53
C GLU A 37 -3.04 3.76 9.83
N TYR A 38 -2.85 4.41 8.67
CA TYR A 38 -1.60 4.37 7.92
C TYR A 38 -0.40 4.88 8.73
N ILE A 39 -0.53 6.03 9.39
CA ILE A 39 0.51 6.59 10.27
C ILE A 39 0.84 5.64 11.42
N GLN A 40 -0.18 5.04 12.04
CA GLN A 40 0.03 4.11 13.16
C GLN A 40 0.89 2.93 12.73
N VAL A 41 0.56 2.27 11.62
CA VAL A 41 1.34 1.13 11.14
C VAL A 41 2.75 1.56 10.73
N LEU A 42 2.90 2.67 10.00
CA LEU A 42 4.23 3.14 9.59
C LEU A 42 5.11 3.57 10.76
N SER A 43 4.53 4.03 11.86
CA SER A 43 5.29 4.34 13.07
C SER A 43 5.95 3.10 13.69
N ILE A 44 5.38 1.90 13.50
CA ILE A 44 5.98 0.63 13.94
C ILE A 44 7.26 0.33 13.16
N PHE A 45 7.36 0.86 11.93
CA PHE A 45 8.53 0.75 11.05
C PHE A 45 9.49 1.94 11.17
N ASP A 46 9.40 2.73 12.25
CA ASP A 46 10.20 3.93 12.51
C ASP A 46 10.10 5.02 11.41
N ILE A 47 9.02 5.00 10.61
CA ILE A 47 8.77 6.04 9.61
C ILE A 47 8.10 7.24 10.27
N SER A 48 8.63 8.42 9.99
CA SER A 48 8.12 9.66 10.60
C SER A 48 6.68 9.96 10.15
N GLN A 49 5.89 10.56 11.04
CA GLN A 49 4.53 10.99 10.71
C GLN A 49 4.49 11.90 9.47
N THR A 50 5.44 12.81 9.32
CA THR A 50 5.52 13.72 8.17
C THR A 50 5.73 12.97 6.86
N GLU A 51 6.58 11.95 6.87
CA GLU A 51 6.83 11.09 5.71
C GLU A 51 5.62 10.21 5.39
N ALA A 52 4.96 9.67 6.42
CA ALA A 52 3.73 8.91 6.25
C ALA A 52 2.63 9.75 5.59
N ILE A 53 2.38 10.97 6.09
CA ILE A 53 1.41 11.90 5.48
C ILE A 53 1.78 12.21 4.03
N SER A 54 3.05 12.54 3.78
CA SER A 54 3.54 12.86 2.43
C SER A 54 3.37 11.69 1.47
N SER A 55 3.53 10.46 1.95
CA SER A 55 3.38 9.24 1.17
C SER A 55 1.91 8.92 0.88
N PHE A 56 1.05 9.06 1.90
CA PHE A 56 -0.39 8.85 1.76
C PHE A 56 -1.00 9.80 0.74
N ASP A 57 -0.61 11.08 0.76
CA ASP A 57 -1.02 12.09 -0.22
C ASP A 57 -0.59 11.75 -1.66
N LYS A 58 0.36 10.84 -1.89
CA LYS A 58 0.78 10.43 -3.24
C LYS A 58 -0.18 9.42 -3.85
N PHE A 59 -0.72 8.51 -3.06
CA PHE A 59 -1.54 7.41 -3.56
C PHE A 59 -3.03 7.53 -3.23
N ALA A 60 -3.41 8.23 -2.17
CA ALA A 60 -4.81 8.40 -1.77
C ALA A 60 -5.49 9.47 -2.63
N LYS A 61 -5.65 9.18 -3.93
CA LYS A 61 -6.29 10.06 -4.91
C LYS A 61 -7.33 9.33 -5.75
N LYS A 62 -8.31 10.08 -6.24
CA LYS A 62 -9.21 9.68 -7.33
C LYS A 62 -8.51 9.83 -8.68
N ASP A 63 -9.13 9.27 -9.72
CA ASP A 63 -8.70 9.39 -11.11
C ASP A 63 -8.62 10.85 -11.61
N ASP A 64 -9.42 11.75 -11.03
CA ASP A 64 -9.39 13.19 -11.33
C ASP A 64 -8.29 13.96 -10.57
N GLY A 65 -7.48 13.25 -9.76
CA GLY A 65 -6.40 13.82 -8.95
C GLY A 65 -6.83 14.38 -7.59
N THR A 66 -8.13 14.31 -7.25
CA THR A 66 -8.63 14.77 -5.94
C THR A 66 -8.19 13.82 -4.83
N ASN A 67 -7.64 14.36 -3.73
CA ASN A 67 -7.29 13.56 -2.56
C ASN A 67 -8.54 12.92 -1.93
N ILE A 68 -8.39 11.67 -1.50
CA ILE A 68 -9.37 10.93 -0.70
C ILE A 68 -8.80 10.66 0.68
N MET A 69 -9.69 10.50 1.65
CA MET A 69 -9.30 10.39 3.07
C MET A 69 -8.96 8.96 3.49
N ALA A 70 -9.34 7.97 2.67
CA ALA A 70 -9.09 6.56 2.91
C ALA A 70 -9.04 5.79 1.59
N ILE A 71 -8.35 4.64 1.60
CA ILE A 71 -8.30 3.70 0.47
C ILE A 71 -9.01 2.40 0.83
N ASN A 72 -9.67 1.77 -0.15
CA ASN A 72 -10.27 0.45 0.03
C ASN A 72 -9.30 -0.69 -0.34
N TYR A 73 -9.72 -1.92 -0.06
CA TYR A 73 -8.96 -3.13 -0.37
C TYR A 73 -8.49 -3.24 -1.83
N ASN A 74 -9.33 -2.88 -2.81
CA ASN A 74 -8.96 -2.97 -4.22
C ASN A 74 -7.86 -1.95 -4.58
N GLN A 75 -7.96 -0.73 -4.04
CA GLN A 75 -6.92 0.28 -4.19
C GLN A 75 -5.62 -0.17 -3.54
N PHE A 76 -5.68 -0.76 -2.34
CA PHE A 76 -4.52 -1.33 -1.68
C PHE A 76 -3.84 -2.43 -2.50
N CYS A 77 -4.61 -3.35 -3.10
CA CYS A 77 -4.07 -4.38 -4.00
C CYS A 77 -3.35 -3.78 -5.22
N SER A 78 -3.90 -2.72 -5.82
CA SER A 78 -3.24 -2.03 -6.93
C SER A 78 -1.91 -1.40 -6.50
N LEU A 79 -1.87 -0.75 -5.33
CA LEU A 79 -0.64 -0.18 -4.78
C LEU A 79 0.40 -1.24 -4.45
N TRP A 80 -0.05 -2.37 -3.92
CA TRP A 80 0.80 -3.53 -3.65
C TRP A 80 1.43 -4.07 -4.93
N HIS A 81 0.62 -4.24 -5.97
CA HIS A 81 1.10 -4.69 -7.27
C HIS A 81 2.14 -3.71 -7.84
N ASP A 82 1.86 -2.42 -7.79
CA ASP A 82 2.80 -1.38 -8.23
C ASP A 82 4.12 -1.45 -7.46
N TYR A 83 4.08 -1.58 -6.13
CA TYR A 83 5.27 -1.65 -5.29
C TYR A 83 6.21 -2.81 -5.66
N PHE A 84 5.66 -3.99 -5.97
CA PHE A 84 6.47 -5.18 -6.28
C PHE A 84 6.82 -5.35 -7.76
N HIS A 85 6.02 -4.78 -8.67
CA HIS A 85 6.10 -5.10 -10.11
C HIS A 85 6.25 -3.89 -11.02
N SER A 86 5.96 -2.68 -10.56
CA SER A 86 6.09 -1.50 -11.40
C SER A 86 7.56 -1.23 -11.76
N THR A 87 7.78 -0.88 -13.02
CA THR A 87 9.06 -0.33 -13.48
C THR A 87 9.04 1.20 -13.56
N ASP A 88 7.89 1.83 -13.30
CA ASP A 88 7.76 3.28 -13.20
C ASP A 88 8.19 3.76 -11.82
N MET A 89 9.24 4.58 -11.79
CA MET A 89 9.78 5.19 -10.57
C MET A 89 8.76 6.12 -9.88
N ASN A 90 7.75 6.60 -10.61
CA ASN A 90 6.71 7.48 -10.08
C ASN A 90 5.39 6.77 -9.76
N ALA A 91 5.34 5.44 -9.86
CA ALA A 91 4.12 4.69 -9.57
C ALA A 91 3.62 4.97 -8.15
N PRO A 92 2.32 5.17 -7.93
CA PRO A 92 1.76 5.46 -6.61
C PRO A 92 2.10 4.39 -5.56
N GLY A 93 2.20 3.12 -5.96
CA GLY A 93 2.58 2.03 -5.06
C GLY A 93 3.98 2.17 -4.45
N ASN A 94 4.90 2.90 -5.08
CA ASN A 94 6.25 3.11 -4.55
C ASN A 94 6.24 3.86 -3.19
N TYR A 95 5.13 4.51 -2.85
CA TYR A 95 4.94 5.24 -1.61
C TYR A 95 4.21 4.42 -0.53
N LEU A 96 3.86 3.15 -0.78
CA LEU A 96 3.03 2.33 0.11
C LEU A 96 3.68 2.04 1.48
N PHE A 97 5.02 1.99 1.54
CA PHE A 97 5.78 1.71 2.77
C PHE A 97 6.73 2.85 3.14
N GLY A 98 6.35 4.08 2.83
CA GLY A 98 7.23 5.25 2.95
C GLY A 98 8.23 5.34 1.80
N TYR A 99 8.90 6.48 1.69
CA TYR A 99 9.87 6.76 0.64
C TYR A 99 11.17 7.24 1.28
N ILE A 100 12.22 6.45 1.15
CA ILE A 100 13.57 6.86 1.54
C ILE A 100 14.01 7.94 0.55
N SER A 101 14.05 9.20 0.99
CA SER A 101 14.67 10.28 0.22
C SER A 101 16.18 10.12 0.12
#